data_AF-B9YYG2-F1
#
_entry.id   AF-B9YYG2-F1
#
_cell.length_a   1.000
_cell.length_b   1.000
_cell.length_c   1.000
_cell.angle_alpha   90.00
_cell.angle_beta   90.00
_cell.angle_gamma   90.00
#
_symmetry.space_group_name_H-M   'P 1'
#
loop_
_entity.id
_entity.type
_entity.pdbx_description
1 polymer ?
#
loop_
_entity_poly.entity_id
_entity_poly.type
_entity_poly.pdbx_seq_one_letter_code
_entity_poly.pdbx_strand_id
1 'polypeptide(L)' 'MFADLDSHFSESEGVHVIRTPRHVGVLSPVVHAIPVQLLAYHAALARGTDVDKPRNLAKSVTVE' A
#
# COMPACT_ATOMS: atom_id res chain seq x y z
N MET A 1 -4.62 7.80 -5.75
CA MET A 1 -5.55 7.61 -4.62
C MET A 1 -6.12 6.20 -4.69
N PHE A 2 -6.07 5.44 -3.59
CA PHE A 2 -6.86 4.22 -3.46
C PHE A 2 -8.23 4.60 -2.91
N ALA A 3 -9.30 4.13 -3.55
CA ALA A 3 -10.67 4.50 -3.18
C ALA A 3 -11.62 3.31 -3.32
N ASP A 4 -12.55 3.17 -2.36
CA ASP A 4 -13.55 2.12 -2.41
C ASP A 4 -14.36 2.15 -3.72
N LEU A 5 -14.80 0.98 -4.17
CA LEU A 5 -15.56 0.83 -5.41
C LEU A 5 -16.85 1.65 -5.43
N ASP A 6 -17.48 1.85 -4.27
CA ASP A 6 -18.73 2.59 -4.10
C ASP A 6 -18.55 4.09 -3.81
N SER A 7 -17.31 4.58 -3.82
CA SER A 7 -17.03 6.00 -3.61
C SER A 7 -17.17 6.84 -4.89
N HIS A 8 -17.63 8.08 -4.75
CA HIS A 8 -17.86 9.01 -5.87
C HIS A 8 -16.62 9.80 -6.32
N PHE A 9 -15.40 9.32 -6.02
CA PHE A 9 -14.18 9.97 -6.50
C PHE A 9 -14.00 9.76 -8.00
N SER A 10 -13.81 10.84 -8.76
CA SER A 10 -13.45 10.79 -10.18
C SER A 10 -11.95 11.08 -10.36
N GLU A 11 -11.37 10.61 -11.45
CA GLU A 11 -10.05 11.08 -11.86
C GLU A 11 -10.09 12.57 -12.18
N SER A 12 -9.00 13.25 -11.91
CA SER A 12 -8.79 14.66 -12.26
C SER A 12 -7.31 14.90 -12.55
N GLU A 13 -6.96 16.10 -13.01
CA GLU A 13 -5.55 16.44 -13.27
C GLU A 13 -4.70 16.25 -12.01
N GLY A 14 -3.65 15.44 -12.12
CA GLY A 14 -2.78 15.07 -11.00
C GLY A 14 -3.36 14.03 -10.03
N VAL A 15 -4.58 13.53 -10.26
CA VAL A 15 -5.23 12.53 -9.39
C VAL A 15 -5.66 11.30 -10.19
N HIS A 16 -4.93 10.21 -10.00
CA HIS A 16 -5.32 8.88 -10.47
C HIS A 16 -6.10 8.12 -9.39
N VAL A 17 -7.22 7.51 -9.75
CA VAL A 17 -8.08 6.77 -8.81
C VAL A 17 -7.96 5.27 -9.09
N ILE A 18 -7.44 4.53 -8.11
CA ILE A 18 -7.36 3.06 -8.15
C ILE A 18 -8.48 2.51 -7.26
N ARG A 19 -9.39 1.75 -7.89
CA ARG A 19 -10.55 1.19 -7.17
C ARG A 19 -10.15 -0.03 -6.34
N THR A 20 -10.47 0.02 -5.06
CA THR A 20 -10.37 -1.11 -4.12
C THR A 20 -11.73 -1.77 -3.93
N PRO A 21 -11.81 -3.01 -3.40
CA PRO A 21 -13.07 -3.60 -2.99
C PRO A 21 -13.85 -2.66 -2.04
N ARG A 22 -15.16 -2.85 -1.95
CA ARG A 22 -16.02 -2.07 -1.04
C ARG A 22 -15.48 -2.10 0.40
N HIS A 23 -15.67 -0.98 1.12
CA HIS A 23 -15.38 -0.87 2.54
C HIS A 23 -15.95 -2.05 3.36
N VAL A 24 -15.22 -2.46 4.40
CA VAL A 24 -15.58 -3.57 5.30
C VAL A 24 -15.78 -3.08 6.74
N GLY A 25 -16.36 -1.88 6.88
CA GLY A 25 -16.63 -1.24 8.16
C GLY A 25 -15.37 -1.02 8.99
N VAL A 26 -15.36 -1.49 10.23
CA VAL A 26 -14.23 -1.31 11.18
C VAL A 26 -12.94 -1.98 10.71
N LEU A 27 -13.02 -2.96 9.80
CA LEU A 27 -11.84 -3.66 9.26
C LEU A 27 -11.24 -2.95 8.04
N SER A 28 -11.86 -1.86 7.55
CA SER A 28 -11.39 -1.16 6.36
C SER A 28 -9.92 -0.75 6.43
N PRO A 29 -9.36 -0.27 7.57
CA PRO A 29 -7.95 0.06 7.65
C PRO A 29 -7.01 -1.13 7.38
N VAL A 30 -7.39 -2.34 7.82
CA VAL A 30 -6.60 -3.56 7.62
C VAL A 30 -6.60 -3.94 6.14
N VAL A 31 -7.77 -3.95 5.50
CA VAL A 31 -7.89 -4.30 4.08
C VAL A 31 -7.21 -3.26 3.19
N HIS A 32 -7.30 -1.97 3.53
CA HIS A 32 -6.67 -0.89 2.77
C HIS A 32 -5.13 -0.85 2.90
N ALA A 33 -4.55 -1.56 3.88
CA ALA A 33 -3.10 -1.71 3.95
C ALA A 33 -2.55 -2.59 2.82
N ILE A 34 -3.32 -3.58 2.35
CA ILE A 34 -2.91 -4.56 1.32
C ILE A 34 -2.45 -3.89 0.02
N PRO A 35 -3.24 -2.99 -0.63
CA PRO A 35 -2.81 -2.38 -1.88
C PRO A 35 -1.54 -1.53 -1.74
N VAL A 36 -1.34 -0.87 -0.60
CA VAL A 36 -0.13 -0.08 -0.34
C VAL A 36 1.09 -1.00 -0.11
N GLN A 37 0.91 -2.12 0.59
CA GLN A 37 1.95 -3.15 0.74
C GLN A 37 2.36 -3.75 -0.62
N LEU A 38 1.39 -4.07 -1.48
CA LEU A 38 1.64 -4.57 -2.83
C LEU A 38 2.32 -3.53 -3.73
N LEU A 39 1.92 -2.25 -3.63
CA LEU A 39 2.58 -1.16 -4.34
C LEU A 39 4.05 -1.06 -3.93
N ALA A 40 4.35 -1.09 -2.63
CA ALA A 40 5.72 -1.06 -2.13
C ALA A 40 6.53 -2.27 -2.60
N TYR A 41 5.95 -3.48 -2.55
CA TYR A 41 6.56 -4.71 -3.04
C TYR A 41 6.93 -4.61 -4.52
N HIS A 42 5.97 -4.26 -5.38
CA HIS A 42 6.22 -4.15 -6.82
C HIS A 42 7.17 -3.01 -7.18
N ALA A 43 7.13 -1.89 -6.46
CA ALA A 43 8.10 -0.81 -6.61
C ALA A 43 9.52 -1.26 -6.23
N ALA A 44 9.67 -2.06 -5.17
CA ALA A 44 10.95 -2.61 -4.74
C ALA A 44 11.52 -3.61 -5.77
N LEU A 45 10.67 -4.49 -6.32
CA LEU A 45 11.05 -5.39 -7.41
C LEU A 45 11.49 -4.61 -8.66
N ALA A 46 10.72 -3.61 -9.08
CA ALA A 46 11.03 -2.78 -10.24
C ALA A 46 12.34 -2.00 -10.07
N ARG A 47 12.69 -1.65 -8.82
CA ARG A 47 13.94 -0.96 -8.47
C ARG A 47 15.11 -1.90 -8.17
N GLY A 48 14.90 -3.22 -8.19
CA GLY A 48 15.93 -4.22 -7.88
C GLY A 48 16.46 -4.14 -6.44
N THR A 49 15.67 -3.65 -5.49
CA THR A 49 16.05 -3.59 -4.07
C THR A 49 15.67 -4.88 -3.34
N ASP A 50 16.48 -5.27 -2.35
CA ASP A 50 16.19 -6.44 -1.50
C ASP A 50 14.94 -6.19 -0.65
N VAL A 51 13.87 -6.94 -0.95
CA VAL A 51 12.57 -6.84 -0.28
C VAL A 51 12.59 -7.49 1.09
N ASP A 52 13.29 -8.62 1.22
CA ASP A 52 13.33 -9.43 2.45
C ASP A 52 14.33 -8.85 3.46
N LYS A 53 15.38 -8.18 2.98
CA LYS A 53 16.43 -7.55 3.79
C LYS A 53 16.70 -6.13 3.33
N PRO A 54 15.76 -5.19 3.56
CA PRO A 54 15.98 -3.79 3.22
C PRO A 54 17.19 -3.22 3.96
N ARG A 55 17.94 -2.34 3.28
CA ARG A 55 19.13 -1.71 3.84
C ARG A 55 18.84 -1.03 5.19
N ASN A 56 19.78 -1.14 6.12
CA ASN A 56 19.73 -0.46 7.43
C ASN A 56 18.57 -0.86 8.35
N LEU A 57 17.86 -1.97 8.06
CA LEU A 57 16.77 -2.46 8.89
C LEU A 57 17.08 -3.85 9.44
N ALA A 58 16.55 -4.11 10.63
CA ALA A 58 16.51 -5.41 11.26
C ALA A 58 15.06 -5.80 11.52
N LYS A 59 14.78 -7.11 11.64
CA LYS A 59 13.43 -7.57 11.99
C LYS A 59 12.98 -7.09 13.37
N SER A 60 13.93 -6.99 14.30
CA SER A 60 13.78 -6.43 15.64
C SER A 60 15.13 -5.85 16.08
N VAL A 61 15.11 -4.69 16.74
CA VAL A 61 16.30 -4.09 17.37
C VAL A 61 16.32 -4.54 18.83
N THR A 62 17.35 -5.29 19.22
CA THR A 62 17.44 -5.94 20.55
C THR A 62 18.59 -5.40 21.39
N VAL A 63 19.29 -4.38 20.92
CA VAL A 63 20.37 -3.69 21.63
C VAL A 63 19.93 -2.25 21.88
N GLU A 64 20.23 -1.74 23.08
CA GLU A 64 20.02 -0.33 23.47
C GLU A 64 21.20 0.54 23.03
#